data_AF-A0A2D9HY08-F1
#
_entry.id   AF-A0A2D9HY08-F1
#
_cell.length_a   1.000
_cell.length_b   1.000
_cell.length_c   1.000
_cell.angle_alpha   90.00
_cell.angle_beta   90.00
_cell.angle_gamma   90.00
#
_symmetry.space_group_name_H-M   'P 1'
#
loop_
_entity.id
_entity.type
_entity.pdbx_description
1 polymer ?
#
loop_
_entity_poly.entity_id
_entity_poly.type
_entity_poly.pdbx_seq_one_letter_code
_entity_poly.pdbx_strand_id
1 'polypeptide(L)'
;MDSRFYKGQLGFMHLLITPGLRIPLTLLVAACCLGGLVQPKIMSVYVFAGAAIAAIGVLSVARDSSWRTACWKKWRIGLSAGLFFLVVAGASLFWFVPQQPLPFDRVGKLAAMGLSLFLLMAVPLGHITIRAVAMGLLIGTALVAVVLIENGLIGFLGTIFVGPPNTAGYENFYKAPATILAVLIFPAFLVYQSTASEGVGTRLVTGLYGVAVLGVLLSGHATSIAASLIGLGIAIAGRWAPKLVGGIIVIGVFVMMTVVPVANSPSNVNALLSATQNHASLQHRVLILDFALKKIRQHPFLGWGLDSARFLPHGSDRIVDTPDRLQGLDTTLLHEGVVRLGQNLPLHPHNILMQIRLELGLPGVAATLLAFVLIIGRIVRLPGALDRSVCFGGLVAAIVIASISYGAWQTWWLGSMVLMTFFFRIGLLFLPERTPE
;
A
#
# COMPACT_ATOMS: atom_id res chain seq x y z
N MET A 1 26.33 18.12 9.42
CA MET A 1 26.13 17.95 7.95
C MET A 1 26.60 19.24 7.30
N ASP A 2 27.62 19.18 6.45
CA ASP A 2 28.29 20.36 5.90
C ASP A 2 27.35 21.17 4.98
N SER A 3 26.93 22.35 5.46
CA SER A 3 26.12 23.34 4.74
C SER A 3 26.81 23.93 3.50
N ARG A 4 28.11 23.62 3.31
CA ARG A 4 28.91 24.03 2.15
C ARG A 4 28.65 23.18 0.91
N PHE A 5 28.14 21.95 1.05
CA PHE A 5 27.82 21.11 -0.12
C PHE A 5 26.55 21.59 -0.87
N TYR A 6 25.64 22.29 -0.19
CA TYR A 6 24.39 22.78 -0.77
C TYR A 6 24.53 24.13 -1.49
N LYS A 7 25.42 25.01 -1.02
CA LYS A 7 25.53 26.37 -1.58
C LYS A 7 26.27 26.44 -2.92
N GLY A 8 27.18 25.50 -3.20
CA GLY A 8 27.97 25.48 -4.46
C GLY A 8 27.23 24.93 -5.69
N GLN A 9 26.09 24.26 -5.53
CA GLN A 9 25.34 23.63 -6.65
C GLN A 9 24.15 24.47 -7.16
N LEU A 10 23.86 25.62 -6.55
CA LEU A 10 22.72 26.47 -6.91
C LEU A 10 22.79 27.03 -8.35
N GLY A 11 23.97 27.08 -8.97
CA GLY A 11 24.13 27.57 -10.36
C GLY A 11 23.69 26.60 -11.46
N PHE A 12 23.60 25.29 -11.19
CA PHE A 12 23.27 24.26 -12.20
C PHE A 12 21.93 23.54 -11.94
N MET A 13 21.22 23.89 -10.88
CA MET A 13 20.02 23.18 -10.40
C MET A 13 18.68 23.68 -11.01
N HIS A 14 18.71 24.28 -12.19
CA HIS A 14 17.51 24.57 -12.99
C HIS A 14 17.24 23.46 -14.04
N LEU A 15 17.22 22.20 -13.64
CA LEU A 15 16.67 21.11 -14.46
C LEU A 15 15.82 20.24 -13.53
N LEU A 16 14.50 20.20 -13.69
CA LEU A 16 13.86 19.42 -14.76
C LEU A 16 12.51 19.89 -15.25
N ILE A 17 11.97 20.95 -14.65
CA ILE A 17 10.60 21.39 -14.93
C ILE A 17 10.66 22.89 -15.14
N THR A 18 10.73 23.29 -16.41
CA THR A 18 10.50 24.67 -16.79
C THR A 18 9.11 25.09 -16.28
N PRO A 19 8.86 26.39 -16.06
CA PRO A 19 7.53 26.87 -15.67
C PRO A 19 6.40 26.31 -16.57
N GLY A 20 6.67 26.02 -17.85
CA GLY A 20 5.71 25.43 -18.79
C GLY A 20 5.29 23.99 -18.48
N LEU A 21 6.10 23.20 -17.75
CA LEU A 21 5.76 21.82 -17.38
C LEU A 21 5.02 21.70 -16.04
N ARG A 22 4.78 22.82 -15.35
CA ARG A 22 4.04 22.84 -14.07
C ARG A 22 2.61 22.31 -14.22
N ILE A 23 1.85 22.85 -15.17
CA ILE A 23 0.44 22.48 -15.39
C ILE A 23 0.32 21.00 -15.79
N PRO A 24 1.08 20.49 -16.78
CA PRO A 24 1.07 19.06 -17.12
C PRO A 24 1.36 18.15 -15.93
N LEU A 25 2.33 18.51 -15.07
CA LEU A 25 2.65 17.71 -13.89
C LEU A 25 1.52 17.73 -12.85
N THR A 26 0.95 18.90 -12.57
CA THR A 26 -0.21 19.03 -11.67
C THR A 26 -1.37 18.15 -12.15
N LEU A 27 -1.69 18.22 -13.45
CA LEU A 27 -2.74 17.40 -14.06
C LEU A 27 -2.42 15.91 -14.00
N LEU A 28 -1.17 15.51 -14.23
CA LEU A 28 -0.75 14.11 -14.12
C LEU A 28 -0.94 13.59 -12.70
N VAL A 29 -0.53 14.33 -11.67
CA VAL A 29 -0.68 13.89 -10.27
C VAL A 29 -2.15 13.87 -9.84
N ALA A 30 -2.96 14.84 -10.28
CA ALA A 30 -4.39 14.81 -10.06
C ALA A 30 -5.03 13.58 -10.72
N ALA A 31 -4.64 13.29 -11.98
CA ALA A 31 -5.07 12.10 -12.70
C ALA A 31 -4.64 10.80 -12.00
N CYS A 32 -3.45 10.74 -11.37
CA CYS A 32 -3.04 9.59 -10.56
C CYS A 32 -4.07 9.31 -9.46
N CYS A 33 -4.48 10.34 -8.71
CA CYS A 33 -5.46 10.19 -7.63
C CYS A 33 -6.82 9.76 -8.16
N LEU A 34 -7.27 10.37 -9.27
CA LEU A 34 -8.53 10.06 -9.96
C LEU A 34 -8.52 8.68 -10.63
N GLY A 35 -7.36 8.12 -10.97
CA GLY A 35 -7.22 6.81 -11.60
C GLY A 35 -7.88 5.69 -10.81
N GLY A 36 -7.99 5.84 -9.48
CA GLY A 36 -8.75 4.96 -8.63
C GLY A 36 -10.25 4.91 -8.96
N LEU A 37 -10.84 6.05 -9.36
CA LEU A 37 -12.26 6.19 -9.71
C LEU A 37 -12.60 5.59 -11.06
N VAL A 38 -11.75 5.74 -12.07
CA VAL A 38 -12.08 5.29 -13.44
C VAL A 38 -11.84 3.78 -13.57
N GLN A 39 -10.62 3.36 -13.25
CA GLN A 39 -10.24 1.95 -13.26
C GLN A 39 -8.91 1.80 -12.51
N PRO A 40 -8.86 1.07 -11.39
CA PRO A 40 -7.66 1.00 -10.55
C PRO A 40 -6.40 0.62 -11.33
N LYS A 41 -6.52 -0.24 -12.35
CA LYS A 41 -5.40 -0.67 -13.21
C LYS A 41 -4.70 0.48 -13.94
N ILE A 42 -5.38 1.59 -14.22
CA ILE A 42 -4.77 2.77 -14.87
C ILE A 42 -3.73 3.41 -13.93
N MET A 43 -3.83 3.22 -12.62
CA MET A 43 -2.83 3.69 -11.65
C MET A 43 -1.40 3.29 -12.03
N SER A 44 -1.17 2.04 -12.47
CA SER A 44 0.16 1.62 -12.88
C SER A 44 0.68 2.36 -14.12
N VAL A 45 -0.20 2.76 -15.04
CA VAL A 45 0.17 3.54 -16.22
C VAL A 45 0.68 4.92 -15.79
N TYR A 46 0.01 5.56 -14.84
CA TYR A 46 0.45 6.86 -14.34
C TYR A 46 1.78 6.78 -13.58
N VAL A 47 2.00 5.72 -12.80
CA VAL A 47 3.30 5.49 -12.14
C VAL A 47 4.41 5.32 -13.17
N PHE A 48 4.18 4.55 -14.23
CA PHE A 48 5.16 4.37 -15.30
C PHE A 48 5.41 5.67 -16.09
N ALA A 49 4.37 6.46 -16.36
CA ALA A 49 4.50 7.78 -16.99
C ALA A 49 5.32 8.75 -16.11
N GLY A 50 5.02 8.81 -14.81
CA GLY A 50 5.78 9.60 -13.85
C GLY A 50 7.24 9.16 -13.75
N ALA A 51 7.49 7.85 -13.75
CA ALA A 51 8.84 7.29 -13.76
C ALA A 51 9.60 7.60 -15.05
N ALA A 52 8.94 7.59 -16.22
CA ALA A 52 9.56 7.98 -17.49
C ALA A 52 10.00 9.45 -17.48
N ILE A 53 9.16 10.35 -16.95
CA ILE A 53 9.52 11.76 -16.74
C ILE A 53 10.70 11.88 -15.76
N ALA A 54 10.65 11.13 -14.66
CA ALA A 54 11.74 11.10 -13.67
C ALA A 54 13.05 10.56 -14.27
N ALA A 55 12.98 9.61 -15.22
CA ALA A 55 14.14 9.05 -15.90
C ALA A 55 14.89 10.10 -16.70
N ILE A 56 14.19 10.93 -17.48
CA ILE A 56 14.79 12.06 -18.21
C ILE A 56 15.61 12.92 -17.24
N GLY A 57 15.09 13.10 -16.03
CA GLY A 57 15.75 13.90 -15.02
C GLY A 57 16.92 13.28 -14.30
N VAL A 58 16.81 12.00 -14.01
CA VAL A 58 17.95 11.23 -13.53
C VAL A 58 19.06 11.23 -14.58
N LEU A 59 18.74 11.05 -15.87
CA LEU A 59 19.71 11.06 -16.95
C LEU A 59 20.42 12.40 -17.13
N SER A 60 19.72 13.53 -16.93
CA SER A 60 20.35 14.84 -17.04
C SER A 60 21.42 15.09 -15.98
N VAL A 61 21.23 14.57 -14.76
CA VAL A 61 22.20 14.71 -13.65
C VAL A 61 23.18 13.55 -13.53
N ALA A 62 22.85 12.37 -14.07
CA ALA A 62 23.71 11.19 -14.03
C ALA A 62 25.03 11.35 -14.82
N ARG A 63 25.15 12.39 -15.65
CA ARG A 63 26.43 12.74 -16.31
C ARG A 63 27.51 13.11 -15.29
N ASP A 64 27.12 13.68 -14.15
CA ASP A 64 28.02 14.02 -13.05
C ASP A 64 28.42 12.76 -12.24
N SER A 65 29.72 12.49 -12.16
CA SER A 65 30.28 11.36 -11.40
C SER A 65 30.09 11.51 -9.88
N SER A 66 30.07 12.74 -9.37
CA SER A 66 29.85 13.03 -7.96
C SER A 66 28.41 12.68 -7.55
N TRP A 67 27.43 13.07 -8.38
CA TRP A 67 26.03 12.71 -8.18
C TRP A 67 25.83 11.19 -8.22
N ARG A 68 26.42 10.49 -9.20
CA ARG A 68 26.34 9.02 -9.30
C ARG A 68 26.84 8.34 -8.04
N THR A 69 28.00 8.78 -7.54
CA THR A 69 28.60 8.24 -6.31
C THR A 69 27.75 8.50 -5.09
N ALA A 70 27.21 9.72 -4.94
CA ALA A 70 26.32 10.08 -3.84
C ALA A 70 25.00 9.29 -3.88
N CYS A 71 24.40 9.17 -5.08
CA CYS A 71 23.18 8.41 -5.32
C CYS A 71 23.37 6.93 -4.95
N TRP A 72 24.45 6.30 -5.42
CA TRP A 72 24.79 4.93 -5.06
C TRP A 72 24.94 4.76 -3.54
N LYS A 73 25.76 5.60 -2.88
CA LYS A 73 25.95 5.53 -1.43
C LYS A 73 24.64 5.65 -0.66
N LYS A 74 23.73 6.53 -1.12
CA LYS A 74 22.44 6.78 -0.48
C LYS A 74 21.46 5.62 -0.62
N TRP A 75 21.38 5.01 -1.81
CA TRP A 75 20.33 4.06 -2.16
C TRP A 75 20.77 2.60 -2.24
N ARG A 76 22.07 2.30 -2.18
CA ARG A 76 22.60 0.93 -2.34
C ARG A 76 21.89 -0.12 -1.48
N ILE A 77 21.62 0.17 -0.21
CA ILE A 77 20.98 -0.80 0.69
C ILE A 77 19.54 -1.10 0.24
N GLY A 78 18.78 -0.06 -0.12
CA GLY A 78 17.41 -0.23 -0.61
C GLY A 78 17.37 -0.93 -1.97
N LEU A 79 18.30 -0.60 -2.87
CA LEU A 79 18.48 -1.28 -4.15
C LEU A 79 18.85 -2.75 -3.97
N SER A 80 19.79 -3.07 -3.08
CA SER A 80 20.17 -4.45 -2.78
C SER A 80 19.00 -5.24 -2.19
N ALA A 81 18.22 -4.65 -1.28
CA ALA A 81 17.03 -5.30 -0.72
C ALA A 81 15.95 -5.53 -1.80
N GLY A 82 15.71 -4.56 -2.68
CA GLY A 82 14.78 -4.69 -3.80
C GLY A 82 15.23 -5.73 -4.82
N LEU A 83 16.53 -5.74 -5.17
CA LEU A 83 17.12 -6.74 -6.06
C LEU A 83 17.05 -8.14 -5.44
N PHE A 84 17.34 -8.27 -4.14
CA PHE A 84 17.18 -9.53 -3.43
C PHE A 84 15.73 -10.04 -3.53
N PHE A 85 14.74 -9.18 -3.30
CA PHE A 85 13.34 -9.55 -3.48
C PHE A 85 13.03 -9.98 -4.93
N LEU A 86 13.53 -9.27 -5.94
CA LEU A 86 13.33 -9.64 -7.35
C LEU A 86 14.01 -10.96 -7.71
N VAL A 87 15.19 -11.23 -7.16
CA VAL A 87 15.88 -12.52 -7.33
C VAL A 87 15.06 -13.64 -6.68
N VAL A 88 14.54 -13.44 -5.48
CA VAL A 88 13.65 -14.42 -4.82
C VAL A 88 12.39 -14.65 -5.65
N ALA A 89 11.74 -13.59 -6.11
CA ALA A 89 10.52 -13.69 -6.92
C ALA A 89 10.79 -14.39 -8.26
N GLY A 90 11.89 -14.05 -8.95
CA GLY A 90 12.29 -14.69 -10.20
C GLY A 90 12.70 -16.15 -10.02
N ALA A 91 13.48 -16.45 -8.97
CA ALA A 91 13.88 -17.82 -8.66
C ALA A 91 12.66 -18.70 -8.33
N SER A 92 11.63 -18.13 -7.68
CA SER A 92 10.41 -18.87 -7.36
C SER A 92 9.63 -19.41 -8.55
N LEU A 93 9.94 -18.93 -9.77
CA LEU A 93 9.38 -19.47 -11.00
C LEU A 93 9.89 -20.89 -11.33
N PHE A 94 11.06 -21.30 -10.83
CA PHE A 94 11.64 -22.62 -11.13
C PHE A 94 10.89 -23.79 -10.46
N TRP A 95 10.19 -23.53 -9.36
CA TRP A 95 9.36 -24.52 -8.66
C TRP A 95 7.89 -24.12 -8.62
N PHE A 96 7.49 -23.27 -9.57
CA PHE A 96 6.10 -22.85 -9.73
C PHE A 96 5.19 -24.05 -10.03
N VAL A 97 3.92 -23.93 -9.63
CA VAL A 97 2.89 -24.97 -9.82
C VAL A 97 2.90 -25.51 -11.26
N PRO A 98 3.16 -26.81 -11.49
CA PRO A 98 3.54 -27.36 -12.80
C PRO A 98 2.52 -27.31 -13.95
N GLN A 99 1.33 -26.70 -13.78
CA GLN A 99 0.20 -26.88 -14.70
C GLN A 99 -0.26 -25.61 -15.42
N GLN A 100 0.48 -24.51 -15.37
CA GLN A 100 0.10 -23.23 -15.98
C GLN A 100 1.31 -22.49 -16.58
N PRO A 101 1.11 -21.57 -17.54
CA PRO A 101 2.19 -20.76 -18.09
C PRO A 101 2.86 -19.94 -16.98
N LEU A 102 4.19 -19.88 -17.03
CA LEU A 102 4.99 -19.14 -16.05
C LEU A 102 4.61 -17.64 -16.05
N PRO A 103 4.38 -17.03 -14.88
CA PRO A 103 3.98 -15.62 -14.76
C PRO A 103 5.16 -14.65 -14.96
N PHE A 104 5.88 -14.75 -16.08
CA PHE A 104 6.99 -13.85 -16.42
C PHE A 104 6.58 -12.39 -16.45
N ASP A 105 5.34 -12.11 -16.86
CA ASP A 105 4.76 -10.76 -16.85
C ASP A 105 4.72 -10.16 -15.45
N ARG A 106 4.54 -10.98 -14.40
CA ARG A 106 4.53 -10.54 -13.00
C ARG A 106 5.91 -10.10 -12.54
N VAL A 107 6.94 -10.88 -12.85
CA VAL A 107 8.33 -10.49 -12.53
C VAL A 107 8.69 -9.21 -13.27
N GLY A 108 8.34 -9.10 -14.56
CA GLY A 108 8.53 -7.88 -15.34
C GLY A 108 7.82 -6.66 -14.74
N LYS A 109 6.55 -6.81 -14.32
CA LYS A 109 5.79 -5.74 -13.65
C LYS A 109 6.39 -5.35 -12.30
N LEU A 110 6.86 -6.31 -11.50
CA LEU A 110 7.55 -6.04 -10.23
C LEU A 110 8.87 -5.28 -10.45
N ALA A 111 9.67 -5.71 -11.43
CA ALA A 111 10.90 -5.02 -11.80
C ALA A 111 10.63 -3.61 -12.30
N ALA A 112 9.62 -3.43 -13.16
CA ALA A 112 9.20 -2.11 -13.64
C ALA A 112 8.73 -1.20 -12.50
N MET A 113 7.99 -1.73 -11.52
CA MET A 113 7.53 -0.98 -10.36
C MET A 113 8.69 -0.60 -9.41
N GLY A 114 9.65 -1.51 -9.20
CA GLY A 114 10.87 -1.25 -8.43
C GLY A 114 11.76 -0.19 -9.09
N LEU A 115 11.93 -0.26 -10.42
CA LEU A 115 12.63 0.76 -11.20
C LEU A 115 11.90 2.11 -11.11
N SER A 116 10.57 2.11 -11.22
CA SER A 116 9.75 3.33 -11.11
C SER A 116 9.93 4.01 -9.76
N LEU A 117 9.90 3.24 -8.67
CA LEU A 117 10.20 3.73 -7.33
C LEU A 117 11.61 4.30 -7.25
N PHE A 118 12.63 3.59 -7.75
CA PHE A 118 14.01 4.09 -7.73
C PHE A 118 14.14 5.42 -8.47
N LEU A 119 13.60 5.53 -9.68
CA LEU A 119 13.66 6.76 -10.48
C LEU A 119 12.96 7.92 -9.77
N LEU A 120 11.75 7.68 -9.24
CA LEU A 120 11.01 8.67 -8.46
C LEU A 120 11.71 9.06 -7.15
N MET A 121 12.56 8.20 -6.57
CA MET A 121 13.34 8.52 -5.36
C MET A 121 14.69 9.17 -5.68
N ALA A 122 15.24 8.93 -6.87
CA ALA A 122 16.53 9.46 -7.31
C ALA A 122 16.40 10.83 -7.99
N VAL A 123 15.29 11.11 -8.67
CA VAL A 123 15.10 12.35 -9.45
C VAL A 123 15.30 13.60 -8.56
N PRO A 124 16.13 14.57 -8.96
CA PRO A 124 16.24 15.83 -8.24
C PRO A 124 14.94 16.64 -8.39
N LEU A 125 14.48 17.26 -7.30
CA LEU A 125 13.21 17.99 -7.25
C LEU A 125 13.48 19.44 -6.84
N GLY A 126 12.99 20.39 -7.65
CA GLY A 126 13.01 21.81 -7.33
C GLY A 126 11.71 22.29 -6.66
N HIS A 127 11.73 23.48 -6.07
CA HIS A 127 10.58 24.07 -5.38
C HIS A 127 9.32 24.15 -6.24
N ILE A 128 9.50 24.45 -7.53
CA ILE A 128 8.45 24.53 -8.54
C ILE A 128 7.73 23.18 -8.71
N THR A 129 8.51 22.12 -8.91
CA THR A 129 8.02 20.76 -9.10
C THR A 129 7.21 20.31 -7.89
N ILE A 130 7.73 20.58 -6.69
CA ILE A 130 7.09 20.18 -5.43
C ILE A 130 5.72 20.86 -5.27
N ARG A 131 5.62 22.16 -5.55
CA ARG A 131 4.32 22.86 -5.51
C ARG A 131 3.33 22.32 -6.53
N ALA A 132 3.77 21.99 -7.75
CA ALA A 132 2.90 21.40 -8.77
C ALA A 132 2.39 20.01 -8.34
N VAL A 133 3.26 19.16 -7.79
CA VAL A 133 2.87 17.85 -7.24
C VAL A 133 1.91 18.00 -6.06
N ALA A 134 2.20 18.92 -5.13
CA ALA A 134 1.33 19.19 -3.99
C ALA A 134 -0.07 19.65 -4.42
N MET A 135 -0.15 20.56 -5.39
CA MET A 135 -1.43 21.03 -5.93
C MET A 135 -2.19 19.91 -6.64
N GLY A 136 -1.50 19.08 -7.44
CA GLY A 136 -2.12 17.94 -8.11
C GLY A 136 -2.66 16.91 -7.11
N LEU A 137 -1.90 16.64 -6.05
CA LEU A 137 -2.32 15.76 -4.97
C LEU A 137 -3.55 16.33 -4.26
N LEU A 138 -3.56 17.63 -3.95
CA LEU A 138 -4.68 18.34 -3.32
C LEU A 138 -5.97 18.27 -4.13
N ILE A 139 -5.90 18.64 -5.41
CA ILE A 139 -7.03 18.59 -6.34
C ILE A 139 -7.51 17.15 -6.47
N GLY A 140 -6.58 16.21 -6.69
CA GLY A 140 -6.88 14.80 -6.88
C GLY A 140 -7.60 14.17 -5.67
N THR A 141 -7.07 14.36 -4.45
CA THR A 141 -7.70 13.81 -3.24
C THR A 141 -9.03 14.47 -2.93
N ALA A 142 -9.17 15.78 -3.16
CA ALA A 142 -10.42 16.50 -2.94
C ALA A 142 -11.52 16.01 -3.88
N LEU A 143 -11.22 15.83 -5.18
CA LEU A 143 -12.18 15.30 -6.15
C LEU A 143 -12.60 13.87 -5.81
N VAL A 144 -11.66 12.99 -5.45
CA VAL A 144 -11.99 11.63 -4.99
C VAL A 144 -12.87 11.66 -3.74
N ALA A 145 -12.54 12.52 -2.79
CA ALA A 145 -13.31 12.66 -1.56
C ALA A 145 -14.74 13.12 -1.82
N VAL A 146 -14.96 14.11 -2.70
CA VAL A 146 -16.31 14.58 -3.06
C VAL A 146 -17.15 13.43 -3.62
N VAL A 147 -16.59 12.64 -4.55
CA VAL A 147 -17.31 11.48 -5.14
C VAL A 147 -17.64 10.44 -4.07
N LEU A 148 -16.73 10.18 -3.12
CA LEU A 148 -16.98 9.24 -2.04
C LEU A 148 -18.02 9.76 -1.04
N ILE A 149 -18.02 11.06 -0.73
CA ILE A 149 -19.01 11.70 0.13
C ILE A 149 -20.38 11.63 -0.52
N GLU A 150 -20.50 12.03 -1.79
CA GLU A 150 -21.76 11.97 -2.54
C GLU A 150 -22.34 10.56 -2.52
N ASN A 151 -21.55 9.56 -2.91
CA ASN A 151 -22.00 8.17 -2.92
C ASN A 151 -22.37 7.67 -1.52
N GLY A 152 -21.57 8.03 -0.50
CA GLY A 152 -21.85 7.69 0.89
C GLY A 152 -23.16 8.28 1.40
N LEU A 153 -23.41 9.55 1.08
CA LEU A 153 -24.64 10.25 1.45
C LEU A 153 -25.86 9.67 0.73
N ILE A 154 -25.76 9.40 -0.57
CA ILE A 154 -26.85 8.75 -1.33
C ILE A 154 -27.16 7.37 -0.74
N GLY A 155 -26.13 6.57 -0.41
CA GLY A 155 -26.31 5.26 0.23
C GLY A 155 -26.97 5.36 1.61
N PHE A 156 -26.55 6.31 2.43
CA PHE A 156 -27.11 6.56 3.76
C PHE A 156 -28.59 7.00 3.68
N LEU A 157 -28.89 8.01 2.85
CA LEU A 157 -30.26 8.50 2.67
C LEU A 157 -31.15 7.43 2.04
N GLY A 158 -30.66 6.68 1.05
CA GLY A 158 -31.38 5.55 0.46
C GLY A 158 -31.76 4.50 1.49
N THR A 159 -30.89 4.19 2.44
CA THR A 159 -31.18 3.25 3.53
C THR A 159 -32.33 3.76 4.43
N ILE A 160 -32.36 5.06 4.71
CA ILE A 160 -33.41 5.68 5.54
C ILE A 160 -34.76 5.71 4.81
N PHE A 161 -34.77 6.09 3.52
CA PHE A 161 -36.00 6.37 2.78
C PHE A 161 -36.56 5.17 2.02
N VAL A 162 -35.72 4.24 1.57
CA VAL A 162 -36.09 3.10 0.72
C VAL A 162 -35.89 1.76 1.45
N GLY A 163 -35.05 1.73 2.48
CA GLY A 163 -34.63 0.52 3.18
C GLY A 163 -33.25 0.03 2.72
N PRO A 164 -32.66 -0.97 3.42
CA PRO A 164 -31.31 -1.41 3.15
C PRO A 164 -31.16 -1.94 1.71
N PRO A 165 -30.20 -1.43 0.92
CA PRO A 165 -30.02 -1.86 -0.46
C PRO A 165 -29.65 -3.34 -0.55
N ASN A 166 -30.10 -4.01 -1.62
CA ASN A 166 -29.68 -5.38 -1.95
C ASN A 166 -28.30 -5.29 -2.64
N THR A 167 -27.22 -5.18 -1.86
CA THR A 167 -25.95 -4.57 -2.26
C THR A 167 -25.00 -5.41 -3.14
N ALA A 168 -25.44 -6.56 -3.68
CA ALA A 168 -24.54 -7.50 -4.36
C ALA A 168 -23.81 -6.93 -5.61
N GLY A 169 -24.33 -5.87 -6.25
CA GLY A 169 -23.78 -5.33 -7.51
C GLY A 169 -23.00 -4.01 -7.42
N TYR A 170 -23.35 -3.11 -6.49
CA TYR A 170 -22.85 -1.72 -6.48
C TYR A 170 -21.63 -1.48 -5.59
N GLU A 171 -21.29 -2.40 -4.68
CA GLU A 171 -20.27 -2.17 -3.65
C GLU A 171 -18.83 -2.08 -4.16
N ASN A 172 -18.51 -2.61 -5.34
CA ASN A 172 -17.11 -2.83 -5.73
C ASN A 172 -16.41 -1.60 -6.35
N PHE A 173 -17.15 -0.64 -6.89
CA PHE A 173 -16.56 0.48 -7.63
C PHE A 173 -15.78 1.44 -6.72
N TYR A 174 -16.29 1.70 -5.51
CA TYR A 174 -15.72 2.71 -4.61
C TYR A 174 -14.65 2.18 -3.63
N LYS A 175 -14.44 0.86 -3.57
CA LYS A 175 -13.45 0.23 -2.66
C LYS A 175 -12.01 0.67 -2.95
N ALA A 176 -11.64 0.67 -4.24
CA ALA A 176 -10.29 1.04 -4.65
C ALA A 176 -9.99 2.55 -4.49
N PRO A 177 -10.86 3.50 -4.89
CA PRO A 177 -10.68 4.92 -4.59
C PRO A 177 -10.56 5.21 -3.09
N ALA A 178 -11.43 4.62 -2.26
CA ALA A 178 -11.38 4.79 -0.81
C ALA A 178 -10.07 4.24 -0.21
N THR A 179 -9.56 3.14 -0.76
CA THR A 179 -8.27 2.56 -0.39
C THR A 179 -7.11 3.47 -0.75
N ILE A 180 -7.07 3.97 -1.99
CA ILE A 180 -6.03 4.87 -2.46
C ILE A 180 -6.03 6.13 -1.59
N LEU A 181 -7.20 6.72 -1.34
CA LEU A 181 -7.34 7.90 -0.50
C LEU A 181 -6.84 7.66 0.94
N ALA A 182 -7.23 6.53 1.56
CA ALA A 182 -6.81 6.17 2.91
C ALA A 182 -5.29 6.00 3.05
N VAL A 183 -4.61 5.48 2.02
CA VAL A 183 -3.15 5.35 1.99
C VAL A 183 -2.46 6.69 1.76
N LEU A 184 -3.02 7.52 0.87
CA LEU A 184 -2.39 8.78 0.46
C LEU A 184 -2.63 9.93 1.43
N ILE A 185 -3.59 9.83 2.36
CA ILE A 185 -3.94 10.92 3.28
C ILE A 185 -2.74 11.33 4.16
N PHE A 186 -1.98 10.36 4.67
CA PHE A 186 -0.82 10.64 5.53
C PHE A 186 0.33 11.36 4.79
N PRO A 187 0.85 10.86 3.65
CA PRO A 187 1.87 11.62 2.93
C PRO A 187 1.32 12.94 2.36
N ALA A 188 0.04 13.02 1.99
CA ALA A 188 -0.59 14.26 1.56
C ALA A 188 -0.54 15.33 2.65
N PHE A 189 -0.79 14.97 3.91
CA PHE A 189 -0.65 15.89 5.05
C PHE A 189 0.74 16.54 5.11
N LEU A 190 1.82 15.76 4.99
CA LEU A 190 3.19 16.31 5.02
C LEU A 190 3.48 17.18 3.79
N VAL A 191 3.06 16.74 2.60
CA VAL A 191 3.22 17.52 1.36
C VAL A 191 2.50 18.86 1.47
N TYR A 192 1.29 18.89 2.00
CA TYR A 192 0.54 20.13 2.15
C TYR A 192 1.14 21.04 3.22
N GLN A 193 1.55 20.49 4.36
CA GLN A 193 2.23 21.26 5.39
C GLN A 193 3.52 21.88 4.88
N SER A 194 4.24 21.18 4.00
CA SER A 194 5.48 21.68 3.42
C SER A 194 5.29 22.80 2.38
N THR A 195 4.08 22.99 1.86
CA THR A 195 3.79 23.95 0.79
C THR A 195 2.84 25.08 1.21
N ALA A 196 2.19 24.95 2.38
CA ALA A 196 1.28 25.95 2.91
C ALA A 196 2.04 27.22 3.33
N SER A 197 1.58 28.39 2.86
CA SER A 197 1.99 29.68 3.40
C SER A 197 1.23 29.99 4.69
N GLU A 198 1.82 30.79 5.58
CA GLU A 198 1.12 31.33 6.75
C GLU A 198 -0.14 32.09 6.30
N GLY A 199 -1.27 31.90 6.99
CA GLY A 199 -2.55 32.54 6.70
C GLY A 199 -3.58 31.68 5.94
N VAL A 200 -4.24 32.27 4.94
CA VAL A 200 -5.42 31.68 4.24
C VAL A 200 -5.09 30.34 3.57
N GLY A 201 -3.87 30.18 3.04
CA GLY A 201 -3.41 28.94 2.43
C GLY A 201 -3.43 27.75 3.39
N THR A 202 -3.06 27.96 4.65
CA THR A 202 -3.10 26.92 5.69
C THR A 202 -4.53 26.49 6.04
N ARG A 203 -5.47 27.44 6.10
CA ARG A 203 -6.89 27.14 6.36
C ARG A 203 -7.52 26.34 5.22
N LEU A 204 -7.26 26.72 3.98
CA LEU A 204 -7.74 26.00 2.79
C LEU A 204 -7.20 24.57 2.74
N VAL A 205 -5.88 24.42 2.96
CA VAL A 205 -5.22 23.11 3.02
C VAL A 205 -5.81 22.23 4.12
N THR A 206 -6.03 22.79 5.31
CA THR A 206 -6.61 22.05 6.43
C THR A 206 -8.05 21.63 6.14
N GLY A 207 -8.86 22.51 5.53
CA GLY A 207 -10.21 22.20 5.10
C GLY A 207 -10.26 21.08 4.06
N LEU A 208 -9.43 21.15 3.02
CA LEU A 208 -9.36 20.12 1.98
C LEU A 208 -8.85 18.78 2.50
N TYR A 209 -7.91 18.80 3.45
CA TYR A 209 -7.50 17.60 4.18
C TYR A 209 -8.66 17.02 4.98
N GLY A 210 -9.43 17.86 5.68
CA GLY A 210 -10.66 17.45 6.38
C GLY A 210 -11.69 16.79 5.45
N VAL A 211 -11.87 17.35 4.25
CA VAL A 211 -12.73 16.76 3.20
C VAL A 211 -12.20 15.38 2.79
N ALA A 212 -10.89 15.21 2.60
CA ALA A 212 -10.29 13.91 2.28
C ALA A 212 -10.52 12.87 3.40
N VAL A 213 -10.37 13.25 4.67
CA VAL A 213 -10.68 12.37 5.80
C VAL A 213 -12.16 11.98 5.78
N LEU A 214 -13.04 12.97 5.63
CA LEU A 214 -14.49 12.75 5.60
C LEU A 214 -14.90 11.83 4.45
N GLY A 215 -14.30 11.97 3.27
CA GLY A 215 -14.54 11.08 2.13
C GLY A 215 -14.17 9.62 2.41
N VAL A 216 -13.09 9.36 3.17
CA VAL A 216 -12.80 7.99 3.60
C VAL A 216 -13.86 7.49 4.60
N LEU A 217 -14.22 8.31 5.59
CA LEU A 217 -15.19 7.94 6.63
C LEU A 217 -16.59 7.65 6.05
N LEU A 218 -17.00 8.39 5.02
CA LEU A 218 -18.29 8.22 4.35
C LEU A 218 -18.24 7.24 3.17
N SER A 219 -17.07 6.67 2.82
CA SER A 219 -16.93 5.78 1.66
C SER A 219 -17.70 4.46 1.75
N GLY A 220 -18.19 4.08 2.94
CA GLY A 220 -18.78 2.77 3.21
C GLY A 220 -17.77 1.61 3.19
N HIS A 221 -16.48 1.86 2.93
CA HIS A 221 -15.46 0.81 2.88
C HIS A 221 -14.80 0.61 4.24
N ALA A 222 -15.31 -0.37 5.00
CA ALA A 222 -14.87 -0.65 6.38
C ALA A 222 -13.34 -0.77 6.55
N THR A 223 -12.63 -1.40 5.61
CA THR A 223 -11.16 -1.52 5.72
C THR A 223 -10.47 -0.17 5.58
N SER A 224 -10.92 0.71 4.68
CA SER A 224 -10.33 2.04 4.52
C SER A 224 -10.57 2.92 5.74
N ILE A 225 -11.77 2.83 6.33
CA ILE A 225 -12.12 3.52 7.57
C ILE A 225 -11.22 3.03 8.71
N ALA A 226 -11.15 1.70 8.91
CA ALA A 226 -10.30 1.11 9.93
C ALA A 226 -8.81 1.47 9.74
N ALA A 227 -8.30 1.44 8.50
CA ALA A 227 -6.93 1.81 8.19
C ALA A 227 -6.61 3.26 8.56
N SER A 228 -7.50 4.20 8.24
CA SER A 228 -7.34 5.60 8.59
C SER A 228 -7.40 5.83 10.11
N LEU A 229 -8.36 5.21 10.81
CA LEU A 229 -8.53 5.38 12.26
C LEU A 229 -7.38 4.73 13.05
N ILE A 230 -7.02 3.48 12.73
CA ILE A 230 -5.89 2.79 13.35
C ILE A 230 -4.58 3.50 13.01
N GLY A 231 -4.42 3.93 11.75
CA GLY A 231 -3.28 4.74 11.33
C GLY A 231 -3.16 6.04 12.12
N LEU A 232 -4.26 6.75 12.36
CA LEU A 232 -4.27 7.96 13.19
C LEU A 232 -3.89 7.65 14.65
N GLY A 233 -4.45 6.59 15.23
CA GLY A 233 -4.09 6.15 16.59
C GLY A 233 -2.60 5.82 16.73
N ILE A 234 -2.04 5.11 15.75
CA ILE A 234 -0.61 4.79 15.73
C ILE A 234 0.25 6.00 15.41
N ALA A 235 -0.22 6.96 14.62
CA ALA A 235 0.48 8.22 14.42
C ALA A 235 0.68 8.93 15.76
N ILE A 236 -0.37 9.02 16.59
CA ILE A 236 -0.29 9.62 17.93
C ILE A 236 0.73 8.87 18.79
N ALA A 237 0.64 7.54 18.88
CA ALA A 237 1.61 6.73 19.65
C ALA A 237 3.06 6.86 19.13
N GLY A 238 3.24 6.91 17.81
CA GLY A 238 4.53 7.04 17.14
C GLY A 238 5.22 8.38 17.36
N ARG A 239 4.47 9.40 17.80
CA ARG A 239 5.04 10.69 18.24
C ARG A 239 5.93 10.51 19.47
N TRP A 240 5.45 9.75 20.46
CA TRP A 240 6.10 9.61 21.77
C TRP A 240 6.96 8.37 21.91
N ALA A 241 6.58 7.26 21.26
CA ALA A 241 7.27 5.97 21.40
C ALA A 241 7.65 5.34 20.04
N PRO A 242 8.38 6.06 19.15
CA PRO A 242 8.65 5.61 17.78
C PRO A 242 9.39 4.26 17.71
N LYS A 243 10.32 3.99 18.64
CA LYS A 243 11.06 2.72 18.71
C LYS A 243 10.15 1.55 19.11
N LEU A 244 9.26 1.76 20.10
CA LEU A 244 8.31 0.75 20.55
C LEU A 244 7.30 0.43 19.46
N VAL A 245 6.70 1.46 18.85
CA VAL A 245 5.76 1.30 17.72
C VAL A 245 6.44 0.54 16.57
N GLY A 246 7.66 0.94 16.20
CA GLY A 246 8.44 0.23 15.20
C GLY A 246 8.70 -1.24 15.56
N GLY A 247 9.10 -1.52 16.80
CA GLY A 247 9.31 -2.88 17.29
C GLY A 247 8.04 -3.73 17.22
N ILE A 248 6.91 -3.20 17.68
CA ILE A 248 5.60 -3.88 17.64
C ILE A 248 5.20 -4.20 16.19
N ILE A 249 5.42 -3.28 15.25
CA ILE A 249 5.11 -3.53 13.83
C ILE A 249 5.98 -4.67 13.29
N VAL A 250 7.29 -4.65 13.51
CA VAL A 250 8.18 -5.72 13.03
C VAL A 250 7.81 -7.07 13.65
N ILE A 251 7.54 -7.10 14.96
CA ILE A 251 7.10 -8.31 15.67
C ILE A 251 5.76 -8.79 15.12
N GLY A 252 4.79 -7.90 14.89
CA GLY A 252 3.50 -8.24 14.33
C GLY A 252 3.62 -8.84 12.93
N VAL A 253 4.44 -8.25 12.05
CA VAL A 253 4.73 -8.81 10.72
C VAL A 253 5.39 -10.18 10.83
N PHE A 254 6.37 -10.33 11.73
CA PHE A 254 7.03 -11.63 11.98
C PHE A 254 6.02 -12.68 12.45
N VAL A 255 5.26 -12.39 13.52
CA VAL A 255 4.25 -13.30 14.10
C VAL A 255 3.24 -13.71 13.04
N MET A 256 2.72 -12.74 12.27
CA MET A 256 1.78 -13.02 11.20
C MET A 256 2.39 -14.00 10.20
N MET A 257 3.61 -13.74 9.71
CA MET A 257 4.23 -14.55 8.66
C MET A 257 4.81 -15.91 9.12
N THR A 258 5.17 -16.07 10.40
CA THR A 258 5.87 -17.26 10.90
C THR A 258 5.07 -18.04 11.94
N VAL A 259 4.51 -17.37 12.94
CA VAL A 259 3.82 -18.02 14.06
C VAL A 259 2.42 -18.47 13.66
N VAL A 260 1.65 -17.64 12.95
CA VAL A 260 0.26 -17.97 12.56
C VAL A 260 0.18 -19.24 11.70
N PRO A 261 1.03 -19.47 10.67
CA PRO A 261 1.05 -20.73 9.92
C PRO A 261 1.32 -21.98 10.76
N VAL A 262 2.14 -21.86 11.80
CA VAL A 262 2.46 -22.97 12.71
C VAL A 262 1.31 -23.20 13.70
N ALA A 263 0.73 -22.12 14.22
CA ALA A 263 -0.34 -22.16 15.22
C ALA A 263 -1.76 -22.45 14.67
N ASN A 264 -1.93 -22.62 13.36
CA ASN A 264 -3.24 -22.92 12.77
C ASN A 264 -3.80 -24.28 13.26
N SER A 265 -4.99 -24.28 13.85
CA SER A 265 -5.64 -25.48 14.39
C SER A 265 -7.16 -25.38 14.23
N PRO A 266 -7.89 -26.51 14.13
CA PRO A 266 -9.34 -26.49 14.00
C PRO A 266 -10.04 -25.70 15.12
N SER A 267 -9.54 -25.78 16.36
CA SER A 267 -10.07 -25.01 17.49
C SER A 267 -9.95 -23.50 17.29
N ASN A 268 -8.81 -23.03 16.78
CA ASN A 268 -8.58 -21.61 16.51
C ASN A 268 -9.47 -21.12 15.35
N VAL A 269 -9.66 -21.95 14.32
CA VAL A 269 -10.57 -21.64 13.21
C VAL A 269 -12.02 -21.58 13.71
N ASN A 270 -12.47 -22.53 14.52
CA ASN A 270 -13.81 -22.53 15.08
C ASN A 270 -14.08 -21.29 15.95
N ALA A 271 -13.13 -20.89 16.80
CA ALA A 271 -13.25 -19.66 17.58
C ALA A 271 -13.42 -18.42 16.69
N LEU A 272 -12.71 -18.35 15.56
CA LEU A 272 -12.85 -17.26 14.58
C LEU A 272 -14.19 -17.34 13.83
N LEU A 273 -14.66 -18.54 13.48
CA LEU A 273 -15.97 -18.74 12.85
C LEU A 273 -17.11 -18.30 13.77
N SER A 274 -17.04 -18.64 15.07
CA SER A 274 -17.99 -18.18 16.08
C SER A 274 -17.98 -16.65 16.21
N ALA A 275 -16.79 -16.04 16.28
CA ALA A 275 -16.65 -14.58 16.37
C ALA A 275 -17.15 -13.84 15.10
N THR A 276 -17.27 -14.55 13.98
CA THR A 276 -17.67 -13.98 12.68
C THR A 276 -19.02 -14.49 12.17
N GLN A 277 -19.79 -15.22 13.00
CA GLN A 277 -21.03 -15.91 12.60
C GLN A 277 -22.07 -15.03 11.87
N ASN A 278 -22.15 -13.75 12.22
CA ASN A 278 -23.10 -12.80 11.64
C ASN A 278 -22.56 -12.08 10.38
N HIS A 279 -21.36 -12.43 9.90
CA HIS A 279 -20.68 -11.73 8.82
C HIS A 279 -20.13 -12.70 7.77
N ALA A 280 -20.95 -13.02 6.76
CA ALA A 280 -20.58 -13.94 5.68
C ALA A 280 -19.22 -13.64 5.03
N SER A 281 -18.92 -12.35 4.78
CA SER A 281 -17.63 -11.95 4.20
C SER A 281 -16.44 -12.24 5.11
N LEU A 282 -16.59 -12.07 6.43
CA LEU A 282 -15.53 -12.36 7.39
C LEU A 282 -15.33 -13.87 7.55
N GLN A 283 -16.41 -14.65 7.59
CA GLN A 283 -16.32 -16.12 7.62
C GLN A 283 -15.61 -16.66 6.38
N HIS A 284 -15.95 -16.15 5.20
CA HIS A 284 -15.28 -16.57 3.97
C HIS A 284 -13.77 -16.27 4.02
N ARG A 285 -13.37 -15.13 4.58
CA ARG A 285 -11.95 -14.79 4.80
C ARG A 285 -11.27 -15.73 5.79
N VAL A 286 -11.94 -16.15 6.87
CA VAL A 286 -11.42 -17.15 7.83
C VAL A 286 -11.13 -18.48 7.11
N LEU A 287 -12.06 -18.97 6.30
CA LEU A 287 -11.89 -20.22 5.55
C LEU A 287 -10.83 -20.11 4.43
N ILE A 288 -10.75 -18.96 3.76
CA ILE A 288 -9.69 -18.66 2.79
C ILE A 288 -8.32 -18.70 3.48
N LEU A 289 -8.22 -18.10 4.66
CA LEU A 289 -6.98 -18.05 5.42
C LEU A 289 -6.58 -19.45 5.91
N ASP A 290 -7.49 -20.22 6.49
CA ASP A 290 -7.24 -21.61 6.90
C ASP A 290 -6.63 -22.44 5.76
N PHE A 291 -7.20 -22.34 4.56
CA PHE A 291 -6.66 -23.03 3.40
C PHE A 291 -5.27 -22.56 2.99
N ALA A 292 -5.04 -21.25 2.95
CA ALA A 292 -3.72 -20.70 2.66
C ALA A 292 -2.69 -21.21 3.67
N LEU A 293 -3.04 -21.28 4.96
CA LEU A 293 -2.18 -21.81 6.02
C LEU A 293 -1.90 -23.32 5.85
N LYS A 294 -2.93 -24.12 5.50
CA LYS A 294 -2.76 -25.54 5.15
C LYS A 294 -1.84 -25.73 3.93
N LYS A 295 -1.93 -24.86 2.92
CA LYS A 295 -1.04 -24.88 1.74
C LYS A 295 0.39 -24.41 2.08
N ILE A 296 0.57 -23.43 2.95
CA ILE A 296 1.90 -23.01 3.45
C ILE A 296 2.64 -24.20 4.07
N ARG A 297 1.94 -25.07 4.81
CA ARG A 297 2.55 -26.26 5.45
C ARG A 297 3.07 -27.30 4.46
N GLN A 298 2.53 -27.35 3.25
CA GLN A 298 2.97 -28.29 2.21
C GLN A 298 4.33 -27.85 1.62
N HIS A 299 4.57 -26.55 1.49
CA HIS A 299 5.82 -25.99 0.98
C HIS A 299 6.36 -24.86 1.89
N PRO A 300 6.78 -25.19 3.13
CA PRO A 300 7.05 -24.17 4.15
C PRO A 300 8.32 -23.37 3.90
N PHE A 301 9.29 -23.90 3.16
CA PHE A 301 10.58 -23.24 2.94
C PHE A 301 10.55 -22.34 1.70
N LEU A 302 10.18 -22.87 0.54
CA LEU A 302 10.26 -22.18 -0.74
C LEU A 302 8.93 -21.57 -1.21
N GLY A 303 7.81 -21.94 -0.59
CA GLY A 303 6.48 -21.55 -1.05
C GLY A 303 6.11 -22.22 -2.37
N TRP A 304 5.00 -21.76 -2.96
CA TRP A 304 4.39 -22.33 -4.17
C TRP A 304 4.80 -21.64 -5.49
N GLY A 305 5.63 -20.60 -5.42
CA GLY A 305 6.03 -19.78 -6.56
C GLY A 305 5.19 -18.51 -6.69
N LEU A 306 5.77 -17.45 -7.27
CA LEU A 306 5.12 -16.15 -7.46
C LEU A 306 3.80 -16.25 -8.24
N ASP A 307 2.76 -15.54 -7.76
CA ASP A 307 1.38 -15.48 -8.29
C ASP A 307 0.66 -16.85 -8.35
N SER A 308 1.17 -17.86 -7.65
CA SER A 308 0.58 -19.21 -7.61
C SER A 308 -0.76 -19.28 -6.88
N ALA A 309 -1.11 -18.32 -6.03
CA ALA A 309 -2.37 -18.36 -5.27
C ALA A 309 -3.62 -18.54 -6.16
N ARG A 310 -3.57 -18.06 -7.40
CA ARG A 310 -4.65 -18.18 -8.40
C ARG A 310 -4.81 -19.58 -8.99
N PHE A 311 -3.78 -20.39 -8.87
CA PHE A 311 -3.62 -21.67 -9.55
C PHE A 311 -3.35 -22.81 -8.56
N LEU A 312 -3.52 -22.55 -7.27
CA LEU A 312 -3.32 -23.57 -6.26
C LEU A 312 -4.30 -24.73 -6.47
N PRO A 313 -3.84 -25.99 -6.36
CA PRO A 313 -4.73 -27.15 -6.45
C PRO A 313 -5.86 -27.04 -5.41
N HIS A 314 -7.09 -27.23 -5.88
CA HIS A 314 -8.33 -27.07 -5.11
C HIS A 314 -8.65 -25.65 -4.63
N GLY A 315 -7.99 -24.61 -5.17
CA GLY A 315 -8.24 -23.22 -4.82
C GLY A 315 -9.56 -22.69 -5.40
N SER A 316 -9.87 -23.01 -6.64
CA SER A 316 -11.11 -22.58 -7.31
C SER A 316 -12.34 -23.40 -6.94
N ASP A 317 -12.15 -24.55 -6.29
CA ASP A 317 -13.22 -25.47 -5.90
C ASP A 317 -14.15 -24.78 -4.90
N ARG A 318 -15.45 -25.08 -4.98
CA ARG A 318 -16.42 -24.56 -4.02
C ARG A 318 -16.22 -25.28 -2.69
N ILE A 319 -16.47 -24.57 -1.60
CA ILE A 319 -16.33 -25.12 -0.24
C ILE A 319 -17.22 -26.35 -0.07
N VAL A 320 -18.46 -26.31 -0.59
CA VAL A 320 -19.41 -27.44 -0.55
C VAL A 320 -18.89 -28.69 -1.27
N ASP A 321 -18.06 -28.54 -2.31
CA ASP A 321 -17.51 -29.66 -3.09
C ASP A 321 -16.25 -30.25 -2.45
N THR A 322 -15.80 -29.72 -1.31
CA THR A 322 -14.59 -30.17 -0.60
C THR A 322 -14.89 -30.48 0.88
N PRO A 323 -15.77 -31.47 1.17
CA PRO A 323 -16.22 -31.76 2.55
C PRO A 323 -15.06 -32.14 3.48
N ASP A 324 -14.01 -32.80 2.96
CA ASP A 324 -12.81 -33.13 3.73
C ASP A 324 -12.11 -31.92 4.33
N ARG A 325 -12.27 -30.75 3.70
CA ARG A 325 -11.69 -29.49 4.18
C ARG A 325 -12.34 -28.99 5.47
N LEU A 326 -13.61 -29.32 5.67
CA LEU A 326 -14.41 -28.91 6.81
C LEU A 326 -14.28 -29.86 8.00
N GLN A 327 -13.51 -30.95 7.87
CA GLN A 327 -13.26 -31.87 8.97
C GLN A 327 -12.65 -31.15 10.17
N GLY A 328 -13.26 -31.35 11.34
CA GLY A 328 -12.89 -30.68 12.60
C GLY A 328 -13.40 -29.24 12.74
N LEU A 329 -14.09 -28.71 11.73
CA LEU A 329 -14.75 -27.40 11.81
C LEU A 329 -16.22 -27.56 12.22
N ASP A 330 -16.71 -26.60 13.01
CA ASP A 330 -18.12 -26.52 13.34
C ASP A 330 -18.90 -25.88 12.17
N THR A 331 -19.46 -26.74 11.33
CA THR A 331 -20.20 -26.32 10.13
C THR A 331 -21.55 -25.68 10.44
N THR A 332 -22.08 -25.84 11.67
CA THR A 332 -23.33 -25.19 12.09
C THR A 332 -23.19 -23.68 12.18
N LEU A 333 -21.96 -23.18 12.37
CA LEU A 333 -21.65 -21.77 12.42
C LEU A 333 -21.61 -21.11 11.03
N LEU A 334 -21.54 -21.90 9.95
CA LEU A 334 -21.28 -21.36 8.62
C LEU A 334 -22.53 -20.74 8.00
N HIS A 335 -22.39 -19.50 7.55
CA HIS A 335 -23.43 -18.83 6.78
C HIS A 335 -23.68 -19.57 5.45
N GLU A 336 -24.95 -19.81 5.14
CA GLU A 336 -25.36 -20.64 3.99
C GLU A 336 -24.77 -20.15 2.66
N GLY A 337 -24.73 -18.83 2.45
CA GLY A 337 -24.12 -18.22 1.27
C GLY A 337 -22.62 -18.53 1.13
N VAL A 338 -21.88 -18.63 2.24
CA VAL A 338 -20.45 -18.97 2.24
C VAL A 338 -20.24 -20.42 1.82
N VAL A 339 -21.03 -21.34 2.37
CA VAL A 339 -20.93 -22.77 2.05
C VAL A 339 -21.28 -23.01 0.58
N ARG A 340 -22.38 -22.42 0.11
CA ARG A 340 -22.86 -22.65 -1.26
C ARG A 340 -22.00 -21.97 -2.31
N LEU A 341 -21.60 -20.71 -2.12
CA LEU A 341 -21.01 -19.90 -3.19
C LEU A 341 -19.52 -19.61 -2.98
N GLY A 342 -19.00 -19.83 -1.78
CA GLY A 342 -17.61 -19.54 -1.47
C GLY A 342 -16.66 -20.52 -2.16
N GLN A 343 -15.67 -19.97 -2.86
CA GLN A 343 -14.52 -20.74 -3.31
C GLN A 343 -13.48 -20.85 -2.21
N ASN A 344 -12.69 -21.91 -2.32
CA ASN A 344 -11.64 -22.27 -1.41
C ASN A 344 -10.55 -21.19 -1.25
N LEU A 345 -10.12 -20.63 -2.37
CA LEU A 345 -9.19 -19.51 -2.50
C LEU A 345 -9.46 -18.88 -3.88
N PRO A 346 -10.36 -17.87 -3.96
CA PRO A 346 -10.83 -17.37 -5.25
C PRO A 346 -9.69 -16.86 -6.15
N LEU A 347 -8.92 -15.88 -5.66
CA LEU A 347 -7.80 -15.27 -6.39
C LEU A 347 -6.56 -15.04 -5.52
N HIS A 348 -6.77 -14.72 -4.25
CA HIS A 348 -5.71 -14.45 -3.29
C HIS A 348 -6.25 -14.57 -1.86
N PRO A 349 -5.38 -14.74 -0.84
CA PRO A 349 -5.80 -14.91 0.56
C PRO A 349 -6.44 -13.69 1.24
N HIS A 350 -6.69 -12.60 0.51
CA HIS A 350 -7.03 -11.26 1.05
C HIS A 350 -6.10 -10.73 2.15
N ASN A 351 -4.89 -11.30 2.26
CA ASN A 351 -3.86 -10.89 3.19
C ASN A 351 -2.50 -11.01 2.48
N ILE A 352 -1.88 -9.87 2.21
CA ILE A 352 -0.63 -9.75 1.44
C ILE A 352 0.54 -10.44 2.16
N LEU A 353 0.64 -10.32 3.48
CA LEU A 353 1.70 -10.99 4.23
C LEU A 353 1.59 -12.50 4.12
N MET A 354 0.36 -13.03 4.19
CA MET A 354 0.07 -14.45 3.96
C MET A 354 0.31 -14.86 2.52
N GLN A 355 -0.05 -14.03 1.55
CA GLN A 355 0.22 -14.32 0.15
C GLN A 355 1.72 -14.40 -0.13
N ILE A 356 2.51 -13.44 0.37
CA ILE A 356 3.97 -13.47 0.24
C ILE A 356 4.53 -14.73 0.89
N ARG A 357 4.06 -15.08 2.10
CA ARG A 357 4.48 -16.29 2.81
C ARG A 357 4.15 -17.57 2.03
N LEU A 358 2.94 -17.67 1.49
CA LEU A 358 2.42 -18.80 0.70
C LEU A 358 3.22 -19.01 -0.57
N GLU A 359 3.53 -17.93 -1.28
CA GLU A 359 4.09 -18.01 -2.61
C GLU A 359 5.63 -18.01 -2.62
N LEU A 360 6.27 -17.23 -1.75
CA LEU A 360 7.72 -17.03 -1.75
C LEU A 360 8.44 -17.70 -0.56
N GLY A 361 7.69 -18.37 0.32
CA GLY A 361 8.28 -19.12 1.44
C GLY A 361 9.05 -18.24 2.42
N LEU A 362 10.03 -18.81 3.12
CA LEU A 362 10.90 -18.12 4.07
C LEU A 362 11.78 -17.05 3.40
N PRO A 363 12.28 -17.22 2.17
CA PRO A 363 12.96 -16.14 1.45
C PRO A 363 12.08 -14.89 1.30
N GLY A 364 10.79 -15.07 0.99
CA GLY A 364 9.80 -13.99 0.98
C GLY A 364 9.66 -13.30 2.34
N VAL A 365 9.55 -14.09 3.42
CA VAL A 365 9.51 -13.57 4.81
C VAL A 365 10.74 -12.74 5.14
N ALA A 366 11.94 -13.25 4.82
CA ALA A 366 13.19 -12.55 5.09
C ALA A 366 13.27 -11.22 4.33
N ALA A 367 12.89 -11.19 3.05
CA ALA A 367 12.86 -9.98 2.25
C ALA A 367 11.86 -8.96 2.79
N THR A 368 10.65 -9.39 3.17
CA THR A 368 9.63 -8.53 3.77
C THR A 368 10.08 -7.95 5.11
N LEU A 369 10.60 -8.79 6.03
CA LEU A 369 11.10 -8.32 7.32
C LEU A 369 12.26 -7.34 7.17
N LEU A 370 13.20 -7.62 6.26
CA LEU A 370 14.29 -6.70 5.95
C LEU A 370 13.74 -5.34 5.46
N ALA A 371 12.76 -5.34 4.56
CA ALA A 371 12.12 -4.11 4.11
C ALA A 371 11.48 -3.33 5.27
N PHE A 372 10.73 -4.00 6.16
CA PHE A 372 10.12 -3.35 7.33
C PHE A 372 11.17 -2.78 8.28
N VAL A 373 12.24 -3.53 8.60
CA VAL A 373 13.34 -3.06 9.47
C VAL A 373 14.02 -1.84 8.85
N LEU A 374 14.27 -1.83 7.53
CA LEU A 374 14.87 -0.70 6.84
C LEU A 374 13.94 0.52 6.85
N ILE A 375 12.65 0.36 6.54
CA ILE A 375 11.65 1.43 6.53
C ILE A 375 11.49 2.02 7.93
N ILE A 376 11.25 1.18 8.94
CA ILE A 376 11.05 1.61 10.32
C ILE A 376 12.33 2.25 10.86
N GLY A 377 13.50 1.69 10.56
CA GLY A 377 14.78 2.29 10.90
C GLY A 377 14.96 3.68 10.30
N ARG A 378 14.44 3.94 9.09
CA ARG A 378 14.45 5.29 8.50
C ARG A 378 13.47 6.22 9.21
N ILE A 379 12.25 5.76 9.48
CA ILE A 379 11.23 6.55 10.18
C ILE A 379 11.72 6.97 11.58
N VAL A 380 12.22 6.03 12.38
CA VAL A 380 12.70 6.29 13.75
C VAL A 380 13.83 7.34 13.79
N ARG A 381 14.63 7.45 12.73
CA ARG A 381 15.74 8.41 12.62
C ARG A 381 15.34 9.77 12.05
N LEU A 382 14.06 9.99 11.70
CA LEU A 382 13.59 11.30 11.29
C LEU A 382 13.67 12.27 12.48
N PRO A 383 14.14 13.52 12.26
CA PRO A 383 14.32 14.49 13.34
C PRO A 383 12.98 14.95 13.93
N GLY A 384 11.98 15.24 13.10
CA GLY A 384 10.69 15.78 13.52
C GLY A 384 9.75 14.72 14.13
N ALA A 385 9.19 15.01 15.31
CA ALA A 385 8.22 14.13 15.97
C ALA A 385 6.92 13.96 15.17
N LEU A 386 6.46 15.03 14.52
CA LEU A 386 5.30 14.97 13.62
C LEU A 386 5.60 14.12 12.38
N ASP A 387 6.80 14.22 11.82
CA ASP A 387 7.21 13.46 10.65
C ASP A 387 7.19 11.96 10.93
N ARG A 388 7.78 11.56 12.07
CA ARG A 388 7.73 10.17 12.57
C ARG A 388 6.30 9.69 12.74
N SER A 389 5.49 10.49 13.42
CA SER A 389 4.07 10.23 13.69
C SER A 389 3.30 9.94 12.40
N VAL A 390 3.37 10.85 11.42
CA VAL A 390 2.63 10.72 10.16
C VAL A 390 3.14 9.56 9.30
N CYS A 391 4.46 9.32 9.27
CA CYS A 391 5.03 8.15 8.57
C CYS A 391 4.58 6.82 9.19
N PHE A 392 4.53 6.71 10.53
CA PHE A 392 4.00 5.51 11.19
C PHE A 392 2.52 5.31 10.92
N GLY A 393 1.72 6.39 10.97
CA GLY A 393 0.30 6.31 10.65
C GLY A 393 0.03 5.84 9.23
N GLY A 394 0.75 6.39 8.25
CA GLY A 394 0.67 5.94 6.86
C GLY A 394 1.09 4.48 6.70
N LEU A 395 2.22 4.08 7.29
CA LEU A 395 2.70 2.71 7.24
C LEU A 395 1.66 1.73 7.79
N VAL A 396 1.05 2.03 8.95
CA VAL A 396 0.03 1.16 9.52
C VAL A 396 -1.25 1.15 8.71
N ALA A 397 -1.69 2.29 8.17
CA ALA A 397 -2.84 2.31 7.25
C ALA A 397 -2.63 1.37 6.06
N ALA A 398 -1.43 1.38 5.47
CA ALA A 398 -1.06 0.45 4.41
C ALA A 398 -1.05 -1.02 4.89
N ILE A 399 -0.52 -1.32 6.10
CA ILE A 399 -0.52 -2.67 6.67
C ILE A 399 -1.95 -3.19 6.92
N VAL A 400 -2.85 -2.36 7.45
CA VAL A 400 -4.24 -2.74 7.73
C VAL A 400 -4.94 -3.14 6.43
N ILE A 401 -4.82 -2.33 5.37
CA ILE A 401 -5.38 -2.65 4.06
C ILE A 401 -4.75 -3.92 3.49
N ALA A 402 -3.41 -4.01 3.54
CA ALA A 402 -2.66 -5.16 3.06
C ALA A 402 -3.06 -6.46 3.77
N SER A 403 -3.53 -6.39 5.01
CA SER A 403 -3.87 -7.57 5.80
C SER A 403 -5.30 -8.09 5.57
N ILE A 404 -6.17 -7.32 4.90
CA ILE A 404 -7.62 -7.59 4.91
C ILE A 404 -8.28 -7.52 3.52
N SER A 405 -7.71 -6.80 2.54
CA SER A 405 -8.47 -6.46 1.31
C SER A 405 -7.94 -7.06 0.00
N TYR A 406 -6.65 -6.99 -0.28
CA TYR A 406 -6.16 -7.11 -1.66
C TYR A 406 -5.03 -8.14 -1.83
N GLY A 407 -4.79 -8.51 -3.09
CA GLY A 407 -3.70 -9.40 -3.46
C GLY A 407 -2.38 -8.65 -3.64
N ALA A 408 -1.27 -9.27 -3.24
CA ALA A 408 0.06 -8.67 -3.19
C ALA A 408 0.52 -8.10 -4.55
N TRP A 409 0.19 -8.77 -5.65
CA TRP A 409 0.72 -8.49 -6.98
C TRP A 409 -0.21 -7.68 -7.87
N GLN A 410 -1.23 -7.06 -7.27
CA GLN A 410 -2.09 -6.15 -8.01
C GLN A 410 -1.30 -4.88 -8.35
N THR A 411 -1.18 -4.57 -9.65
CA THR A 411 -0.32 -3.47 -10.12
C THR A 411 -0.79 -2.11 -9.61
N TRP A 412 -2.09 -1.92 -9.42
CA TRP A 412 -2.64 -0.70 -8.87
C TRP A 412 -2.27 -0.49 -7.40
N TRP A 413 -2.29 -1.57 -6.59
CA TRP A 413 -1.89 -1.53 -5.18
C TRP A 413 -0.41 -1.21 -5.05
N LEU A 414 0.44 -1.91 -5.81
CA LEU A 414 1.87 -1.65 -5.86
C LEU A 414 2.14 -0.21 -6.33
N GLY A 415 1.38 0.29 -7.31
CA GLY A 415 1.46 1.67 -7.76
C GLY A 415 1.10 2.68 -6.65
N SER A 416 0.08 2.40 -5.85
CA SER A 416 -0.26 3.21 -4.68
C SER A 416 0.87 3.25 -3.64
N MET A 417 1.57 2.13 -3.40
CA MET A 417 2.74 2.10 -2.51
C MET A 417 3.91 2.93 -3.05
N VAL A 418 4.13 2.91 -4.37
CA VAL A 418 5.15 3.77 -5.02
C VAL A 418 4.80 5.24 -4.85
N LEU A 419 3.56 5.64 -5.14
CA LEU A 419 3.10 7.03 -4.99
C LEU A 419 3.16 7.49 -3.54
N MET A 420 2.68 6.66 -2.60
CA MET A 420 2.75 6.92 -1.17
C MET A 420 4.19 7.22 -0.73
N THR A 421 5.14 6.37 -1.14
CA THR A 421 6.57 6.54 -0.80
C THR A 421 7.14 7.82 -1.43
N PHE A 422 6.78 8.11 -2.68
CA PHE A 422 7.21 9.32 -3.38
C PHE A 422 6.66 10.60 -2.72
N PHE A 423 5.40 10.61 -2.29
CA PHE A 423 4.83 11.75 -1.60
C PHE A 423 5.40 11.93 -0.19
N PHE A 424 5.69 10.85 0.54
CA PHE A 424 6.47 10.95 1.78
C PHE A 424 7.83 11.59 1.54
N ARG A 425 8.55 11.19 0.48
CA ARG A 425 9.81 11.83 0.10
C ARG A 425 9.62 13.33 -0.12
N ILE A 426 8.60 13.75 -0.86
CA ILE A 426 8.35 15.16 -1.14
C ILE A 426 8.07 15.95 0.14
N GLY A 427 7.13 15.47 0.97
CA GLY A 427 6.77 16.14 2.21
C GLY A 427 7.97 16.31 3.14
N LEU A 428 8.80 15.26 3.28
CA LEU A 428 9.98 15.28 4.15
C LEU A 428 11.14 16.14 3.62
N LEU A 429 11.22 16.41 2.31
CA LEU A 429 12.30 17.21 1.72
C LEU A 429 12.13 18.72 1.98
N PHE A 430 10.93 19.15 2.34
CA PHE A 430 10.51 20.54 2.18
C PHE A 430 9.88 21.15 3.43
N LEU A 431 9.83 20.37 4.52
CA LEU A 431 9.53 20.94 5.82
C LEU A 431 10.70 21.86 6.20
N PRO A 432 10.43 23.14 6.54
CA PRO A 432 11.43 24.01 7.13
C PRO A 432 12.09 23.27 8.30
N GLU A 433 13.39 23.48 8.53
CA GLU A 433 14.10 22.95 9.70
C GLU A 433 13.26 23.23 10.95
N ARG A 434 12.44 22.26 11.37
CA ARG A 434 11.77 22.32 12.66
C ARG A 434 12.89 22.16 13.66
N THR A 435 13.16 23.25 14.37
CA THR A 435 13.98 23.23 15.57
C THR A 435 13.58 22.00 16.39
N PRO A 436 14.55 21.20 16.85
CA PRO A 436 14.24 20.06 17.71
C PRO A 436 13.51 20.60 18.95
N GLU A 437 12.21 20.31 19.04
CA GLU A 437 11.41 20.44 20.27
C GLU A 437 11.79 19.33 21.25
#